data_AF-A0A7W6SZ95-F1
#
_entry.id   AF-A0A7W6SZ95-F1
#
_cell.length_a   1.000
_cell.length_b   1.000
_cell.length_c   1.000
_cell.angle_alpha   90.00
_cell.angle_beta   90.00
_cell.angle_gamma   90.00
#
_symmetry.space_group_name_H-M   'P 1'
#
loop_
_entity.id
_entity.type
_entity.pdbx_description
1 polymer ?
#
loop_
_entity_poly.entity_id
_entity_poly.type
_entity_poly.pdbx_seq_one_letter_code
_entity_poly.pdbx_strand_id
1 'polypeptide(L)'
;MKPEMERLLERLQTGWRPLPDEIDMRVRQHRIFDWSFAPSFSLPEAVIVGRPESRQGVIRTDVILWVDSDLSWALCEDGFWWLLGS
;
A
#
# COMPACT_ATOMS: atom_id res chain seq x y z
N MET A 1 -13.53 0.25 6.43
CA MET A 1 -12.61 -0.72 5.79
C MET A 1 -13.38 -1.97 5.37
N LYS A 2 -12.91 -2.75 4.38
CA LYS A 2 -13.58 -4.00 3.96
C LYS A 2 -13.10 -5.19 4.83
N PRO A 3 -13.91 -6.25 5.05
CA PRO A 3 -13.52 -7.38 5.91
C PRO A 3 -12.26 -8.14 5.46
N GLU A 4 -11.98 -8.19 4.15
CA GLU A 4 -10.75 -8.76 3.61
C GLU A 4 -9.51 -7.92 3.93
N MET A 5 -9.66 -6.59 4.01
CA MET A 5 -8.57 -5.67 4.37
C MET A 5 -8.27 -5.73 5.86
N GLU A 6 -9.29 -5.82 6.72
CA GLU A 6 -9.14 -6.00 8.17
C GLU A 6 -8.36 -7.27 8.50
N ARG A 7 -8.76 -8.41 7.93
CA ARG A 7 -8.05 -9.68 8.13
C ARG A 7 -6.61 -9.65 7.60
N LEU A 8 -6.39 -8.96 6.47
CA LEU A 8 -5.05 -8.77 5.96
C LEU A 8 -4.21 -7.91 6.92
N LEU A 9 -4.74 -6.79 7.41
CA LEU A 9 -4.07 -5.93 8.38
C LEU A 9 -3.65 -6.70 9.65
N GLU A 10 -4.59 -7.44 10.25
CA GLU A 10 -4.32 -8.27 11.43
C GLU A 10 -3.18 -9.25 11.18
N ARG A 11 -3.19 -9.93 10.01
CA ARG A 11 -2.14 -10.88 9.65
C ARG A 11 -0.79 -10.19 9.46
N LEU A 12 -0.74 -9.04 8.80
CA LEU A 12 0.50 -8.28 8.57
C LEU A 12 1.12 -7.79 9.89
N GLN A 13 0.29 -7.39 10.86
CA GLN A 13 0.74 -6.97 12.19
C GLN A 13 1.41 -8.09 13.01
N THR A 14 1.26 -9.37 12.61
CA THR A 14 1.99 -10.49 13.23
C THR A 14 3.45 -10.60 12.78
N GLY A 15 3.88 -9.79 11.81
CA GLY A 15 5.20 -9.91 11.17
C GLY A 15 5.23 -10.89 9.99
N TRP A 16 4.09 -11.43 9.59
CA TRP A 16 3.97 -12.20 8.35
C TRP A 16 4.30 -11.32 7.14
N ARG A 17 5.13 -11.84 6.23
CA ARG A 17 5.52 -11.18 4.98
C ARG A 17 4.71 -11.77 3.82
N PRO A 18 3.88 -10.97 3.13
CA PRO A 18 3.01 -11.48 2.08
C PRO A 18 3.77 -11.81 0.80
N LEU A 19 3.33 -12.86 0.10
CA LEU A 19 3.55 -13.07 -1.32
C LEU A 19 2.31 -12.64 -2.14
N PRO A 20 2.48 -12.24 -3.42
CA PRO A 20 1.36 -11.73 -4.24
C PRO A 20 0.16 -12.67 -4.36
N ASP A 21 0.40 -13.97 -4.38
CA ASP A 21 -0.60 -15.04 -4.52
C ASP A 21 -1.28 -15.42 -3.20
N GLU A 22 -0.73 -14.98 -2.06
CA GLU A 22 -1.30 -15.24 -0.73
C GLU A 22 -2.32 -14.18 -0.27
N ILE A 23 -2.37 -13.04 -0.96
CA ILE A 23 -3.32 -11.96 -0.69
C ILE A 23 -4.66 -12.31 -1.34
N ASP A 24 -5.76 -12.16 -0.59
CA ASP A 24 -7.12 -12.37 -1.11
C ASP A 24 -7.32 -11.56 -2.40
N MET A 25 -7.74 -12.22 -3.48
CA MET A 25 -7.93 -11.62 -4.81
C MET A 25 -8.91 -10.43 -4.83
N ARG A 26 -9.75 -10.28 -3.79
CA ARG A 26 -10.65 -9.13 -3.63
C ARG A 26 -9.91 -7.86 -3.16
N VAL A 27 -8.76 -8.03 -2.53
CA VAL A 27 -7.87 -6.92 -2.19
C VAL A 27 -7.14 -6.51 -3.47
N ARG A 28 -7.40 -5.28 -3.92
CA ARG A 28 -6.76 -4.75 -5.10
C ARG A 28 -5.27 -4.59 -4.82
N GLN A 29 -4.44 -5.20 -5.66
CA GLN A 29 -3.00 -5.07 -5.60
C GLN A 29 -2.51 -4.07 -6.65
N HIS A 30 -1.58 -3.23 -6.24
CA HIS A 30 -0.99 -2.19 -7.06
C HIS A 30 0.53 -2.24 -6.97
N ARG A 31 1.21 -1.73 -8.00
CA ARG A 31 2.66 -1.57 -8.03
C ARG A 31 2.99 -0.11 -8.29
N ILE A 32 3.91 0.44 -7.51
CA ILE A 32 4.33 1.83 -7.61
C ILE A 32 5.86 1.94 -7.58
N PHE A 33 6.38 2.79 -8.44
CA PHE A 33 7.80 3.11 -8.63
C PHE A 33 8.06 4.58 -8.31
N ASP A 34 9.33 4.96 -8.19
CA ASP A 34 9.76 6.36 -7.98
C ASP A 34 8.94 7.04 -6.86
N TRP A 35 8.70 6.31 -5.77
CA TRP A 35 7.72 6.70 -4.76
C TRP A 35 8.37 7.42 -3.58
N SER A 36 7.56 8.18 -2.85
CA SER A 36 7.97 8.84 -1.60
C SER A 36 6.77 9.04 -0.68
N PHE A 37 7.04 9.25 0.61
CA PHE A 37 6.02 9.74 1.52
C PHE A 37 5.76 11.22 1.24
N ALA A 38 4.48 11.59 1.15
CA ALA A 38 4.08 12.98 1.06
C ALA A 38 3.15 13.32 2.25
N PRO A 39 3.27 14.54 2.81
CA PRO A 39 2.27 15.02 3.75
C PRO A 39 0.93 15.12 3.02
N SER A 40 -0.12 14.62 3.65
CA SER A 40 -1.46 14.88 3.17
C SER A 40 -1.88 16.31 3.55
N PHE A 41 -2.16 17.15 2.56
CA PHE A 41 -2.71 18.48 2.82
C PHE A 41 -4.17 18.45 3.30
N SER A 42 -4.85 17.31 3.16
CA SER A 42 -6.27 17.12 3.44
C SER A 42 -6.56 16.14 4.58
N LEU A 43 -5.55 15.39 5.04
CA LEU A 43 -5.65 14.41 6.12
C LEU A 43 -4.44 14.57 7.04
N PRO A 44 -4.55 14.28 8.34
CA PRO A 44 -3.41 14.31 9.24
C PRO A 44 -2.39 13.18 8.97
N GLU A 45 -2.75 12.17 8.16
CA GLU A 45 -1.92 10.99 7.90
C GLU A 45 -1.02 11.15 6.66
N ALA A 46 0.14 10.47 6.70
CA ALA A 46 1.04 10.37 5.56
C ALA A 46 0.41 9.51 4.44
N VAL A 47 0.72 9.86 3.19
CA VAL A 47 0.36 9.09 2.00
C VAL A 47 1.61 8.72 1.21
N ILE A 48 1.47 7.76 0.29
CA ILE A 48 2.50 7.45 -0.70
C ILE A 48 2.14 8.11 -2.02
N VAL A 49 3.13 8.74 -2.66
CA VAL A 49 3.02 9.35 -3.99
C VAL A 49 4.12 8.77 -4.87
N GLY A 50 3.80 8.41 -6.11
CA GLY A 50 4.76 7.81 -7.03
C GLY A 50 4.16 7.53 -8.40
N ARG A 51 4.81 6.67 -9.19
CA ARG A 51 4.40 6.31 -10.55
C ARG A 51 3.86 4.89 -10.61
N PRO A 52 2.64 4.66 -11.10
CA PRO A 52 2.11 3.31 -11.22
C PRO A 52 2.80 2.55 -12.36
N GLU A 53 2.90 1.22 -12.25
CA GLU A 53 3.46 0.37 -13.32
C GLU A 53 2.73 0.53 -14.67
N SER A 54 1.41 0.68 -14.61
CA SER A 54 0.53 0.54 -15.78
C SER A 54 0.08 1.85 -16.42
N ARG A 55 0.44 3.02 -15.88
CA ARG A 55 -0.06 4.31 -16.35
C ARG A 55 1.01 5.39 -16.38
N GLN A 56 0.82 6.36 -17.28
CA GLN A 56 1.54 7.63 -17.24
C GLN A 56 0.93 8.55 -16.19
N GLY A 57 1.78 9.21 -15.41
CA GLY A 57 1.39 10.20 -14.40
C GLY A 57 1.76 9.81 -12.98
N VAL A 58 1.74 10.81 -12.09
CA VAL A 58 1.93 10.61 -10.65
C VAL A 58 0.59 10.25 -10.03
N ILE A 59 0.58 9.21 -9.20
CA ILE A 59 -0.57 8.80 -8.40
C ILE A 59 -0.28 8.98 -6.92
N ARG A 60 -1.35 9.00 -6.15
CA ARG A 60 -1.34 9.12 -4.70
C ARG A 60 -2.23 8.03 -4.12
N THR A 61 -1.76 7.36 -3.07
CA THR A 61 -2.55 6.39 -2.31
C THR A 61 -3.53 7.10 -1.39
N ASP A 62 -4.53 6.36 -0.92
CA ASP A 62 -5.29 6.75 0.27
C ASP A 62 -4.46 6.57 1.56
N VAL A 63 -5.12 6.70 2.72
CA VAL A 63 -4.51 6.61 4.05
C VAL A 63 -3.74 5.30 4.20
N ILE A 64 -2.50 5.41 4.68
CA ILE A 64 -1.65 4.26 4.99
C ILE A 64 -2.14 3.65 6.31
N LEU A 65 -2.55 2.40 6.25
CA LEU A 65 -2.99 1.62 7.42
C LEU A 65 -1.82 0.89 8.06
N TRP A 66 -0.90 0.39 7.25
CA TRP A 66 0.31 -0.30 7.69
C TRP A 66 1.38 -0.23 6.61
N VAL A 67 2.65 -0.14 7.01
CA VAL A 67 3.79 -0.16 6.10
C VAL A 67 4.83 -1.15 6.61
N ASP A 68 5.43 -1.87 5.68
CA ASP A 68 6.52 -2.79 5.97
C ASP A 68 7.76 -2.06 6.48
N SER A 69 8.52 -2.69 7.37
CA SER A 69 9.76 -2.11 7.92
C SER A 69 10.83 -1.91 6.85
N ASP A 70 10.85 -2.80 5.85
CA ASP A 70 11.82 -2.75 4.75
C ASP A 70 11.28 -1.88 3.59
N LEU A 71 10.15 -1.18 3.79
CA LEU A 71 9.48 -0.34 2.81
C LEU A 71 9.23 -1.03 1.46
N SER A 72 9.03 -2.35 1.49
CA SER A 72 8.78 -3.16 0.28
C SER A 72 7.31 -3.19 -0.12
N TRP A 73 6.40 -2.87 0.81
CA TRP A 73 4.96 -2.80 0.55
C TRP A 73 4.25 -1.94 1.61
N ALA A 74 3.04 -1.51 1.30
CA ALA A 74 2.13 -0.84 2.23
C ALA A 74 0.69 -1.32 2.03
N LEU A 75 -0.07 -1.37 3.12
CA LEU A 75 -1.52 -1.52 3.11
C LEU A 75 -2.15 -0.14 3.27
N CYS A 76 -2.98 0.26 2.33
CA CYS A 76 -3.71 1.53 2.33
C CYS A 76 -5.22 1.26 2.24
N GLU A 77 -6.08 2.25 2.51
CA GLU A 77 -7.53 2.07 2.41
C GLU A 77 -8.02 1.68 1.00
N ASP A 78 -7.26 2.07 -0.04
CA ASP A 78 -7.55 1.76 -1.45
C ASP A 78 -7.01 0.40 -1.92
N GLY A 79 -6.17 -0.26 -1.13
CA GLY A 79 -5.64 -1.59 -1.43
C GLY A 79 -4.22 -1.84 -0.94
N PHE A 80 -3.61 -2.87 -1.52
CA PHE A 80 -2.24 -3.28 -1.21
C PHE A 80 -1.27 -2.74 -2.26
N TRP A 81 -0.22 -2.05 -1.83
CA TRP A 81 0.75 -1.40 -2.69
C TRP A 81 2.13 -2.05 -2.55
N TRP A 82 2.62 -2.64 -3.64
CA TRP A 82 4.00 -3.08 -3.78
C TRP A 82 4.87 -1.88 -4.11
N LEU A 83 5.82 -1.58 -3.23
CA LEU A 83 6.70 -0.42 -3.29
C LEU A 83 8.01 -0.83 -3.95
N LEU A 84 8.28 -0.31 -5.14
CA LEU A 84 9.39 -0.77 -5.98
C LEU A 84 10.44 0.33 -6.15
N GLY A 85 11.72 -0.05 -6.02
CA GLY A 85 12.86 0.81 -6.33
C GLY A 85 13.09 1.97 -5.35
N SER A 86 12.84 1.74 -4.04
CA SER A 86 13.19 2.67 -2.96
C SER A 86 14.69 2.82 -2.74
#